data_AF-A0A1J4JFU7-F1
#
_entry.id   AF-A0A1J4JFU7-F1
#
_cell.length_a   1.000
_cell.length_b   1.000
_cell.length_c   1.000
_cell.angle_alpha   90.00
_cell.angle_beta   90.00
_cell.angle_gamma   90.00
#
_symmetry.space_group_name_H-M   'P 1'
#
loop_
_entity.id
_entity.type
_entity.pdbx_description
1 polymer ?
#
loop_
_entity_poly.entity_id
_entity_poly.type
_entity_poly.pdbx_seq_one_letter_code
_entity_poly.pdbx_strand_id
1 'polypeptide(L)'
;METFKTMIIGSPPIFDFNSVDDSDYSDLDLSDEEDSICLLPDIDQRNINNPTKIARYAETIFSLAKEETHDIALQNFFESQNDITPEMHEIAIKWLFSIQSQCQMSSNSLFEAVIYLNTILTRVNIEKSKLQLMTVTCMWLAAKMEERAIPTLNDLIYICSNNYTADDFVQCERDVLRILDYRLNFPTPKFFLRRLTDAIDADSAIIEVSNFFCELSLIPLEFINYDPSTIALACICLGKLSMREFCPTKRLMSYAHIDGLEDVKSCAKLLVKYASILMTDKKHILYKKFTDEHLNKSILDMELDINIDRQL
;
A
#
# COMPACT_ATOMS: atom_id res chain seq x y z
N MET A 1 7.98 -22.98 48.24
CA MET A 1 7.60 -24.34 48.67
C MET A 1 6.14 -24.30 49.02
N GLU A 2 5.38 -25.30 48.56
CA GLU A 2 3.91 -25.45 48.56
C GLU A 2 3.17 -24.59 47.53
N THR A 3 2.23 -25.06 46.69
CA THR A 3 1.79 -26.41 46.26
C THR A 3 0.83 -26.15 45.10
N PHE A 4 1.20 -26.44 43.85
CA PHE A 4 0.23 -26.54 42.75
C PHE A 4 -0.12 -28.01 42.55
N LYS A 5 -1.33 -28.37 42.99
CA LYS A 5 -1.92 -29.69 42.79
C LYS A 5 -2.28 -29.89 41.32
N THR A 6 -1.89 -31.04 40.83
CA THR A 6 -2.14 -31.67 39.54
C THR A 6 -3.62 -31.71 39.17
N MET A 7 -4.00 -31.08 38.05
CA MET A 7 -5.22 -31.42 37.31
C MET A 7 -4.81 -32.44 36.24
N ILE A 8 -5.19 -33.71 36.44
CA ILE A 8 -5.14 -34.73 35.41
C ILE A 8 -6.27 -34.43 34.43
N ILE A 9 -5.92 -33.88 33.27
CA ILE A 9 -6.84 -33.75 32.13
C ILE A 9 -6.85 -35.13 31.45
N GLY A 10 -8.04 -35.73 31.35
CA GLY A 10 -8.23 -37.03 30.70
C GLY A 10 -7.73 -37.02 29.26
N SER A 11 -7.21 -38.16 28.81
CA SER A 11 -6.77 -38.36 27.43
C SER A 11 -7.90 -38.00 26.45
N PRO A 12 -7.61 -37.29 25.35
CA PRO A 12 -8.61 -36.96 24.35
C PRO A 12 -9.13 -38.26 23.71
N PRO A 13 -10.40 -38.31 23.29
CA PRO A 13 -10.94 -39.48 22.61
C PRO A 13 -10.16 -39.75 21.33
N ILE A 14 -9.77 -41.01 21.14
CA ILE A 14 -9.17 -41.49 19.90
C ILE A 14 -10.25 -41.38 18.82
N PHE A 15 -10.05 -40.49 17.85
CA PHE A 15 -10.91 -40.35 16.69
C PHE A 15 -10.76 -41.62 15.84
N ASP A 16 -11.83 -42.41 15.73
CA ASP A 16 -11.87 -43.58 14.86
C ASP A 16 -12.09 -43.11 13.42
N PHE A 17 -11.02 -43.09 12.62
CA PHE A 17 -11.05 -42.62 11.23
C PHE A 17 -11.83 -43.56 10.29
N ASN A 18 -12.28 -44.73 10.77
CA ASN A 18 -12.98 -45.72 9.94
C ASN A 18 -14.51 -45.61 9.98
N SER A 19 -15.07 -44.61 10.68
CA SER A 19 -16.52 -44.40 10.76
C SER A 19 -17.02 -43.17 10.01
N VAL A 20 -16.20 -42.55 9.16
CA VAL A 20 -16.66 -41.48 8.27
C VAL A 20 -17.32 -42.15 7.08
N ASP A 21 -18.63 -42.01 6.99
CA ASP A 21 -19.42 -42.47 5.83
C ASP A 21 -19.03 -41.58 4.64
N ASP A 22 -18.27 -42.13 3.69
CA ASP A 22 -17.82 -41.42 2.48
C ASP A 22 -18.98 -40.94 1.58
N SER A 23 -20.24 -41.26 1.94
CA SER A 23 -21.44 -40.84 1.21
C SER A 23 -21.91 -39.42 1.50
N ASP A 24 -21.39 -38.75 2.54
CA ASP A 24 -21.79 -37.36 2.87
C ASP A 24 -21.11 -36.28 2.00
N TYR A 25 -20.24 -36.69 1.08
CA TYR A 25 -19.71 -35.85 -0.01
C TYR A 25 -20.46 -36.08 -1.33
N SER A 26 -21.73 -36.47 -1.28
CA SER A 26 -22.57 -36.52 -2.48
C SER A 26 -22.89 -35.09 -2.93
N ASP A 27 -22.31 -34.72 -4.08
CA ASP A 27 -22.70 -33.63 -4.97
C ASP A 27 -23.02 -32.29 -4.28
N LEU A 28 -21.99 -31.48 -4.04
CA LEU A 28 -22.18 -30.03 -4.03
C LEU A 28 -22.76 -29.67 -5.39
N ASP A 29 -24.00 -29.16 -5.42
CA ASP A 29 -24.68 -28.70 -6.64
C ASP A 29 -23.82 -27.63 -7.33
N LEU A 30 -23.01 -28.06 -8.30
CA LEU A 30 -22.14 -27.20 -9.12
C LEU A 30 -22.95 -26.22 -9.99
N SER A 31 -24.27 -26.41 -10.10
CA SER A 31 -25.17 -25.51 -10.84
C SER A 31 -25.25 -24.11 -10.22
N ASP A 32 -25.18 -24.01 -8.89
CA ASP A 32 -25.23 -22.71 -8.20
C ASP A 32 -23.93 -21.90 -8.41
N GLU A 33 -22.82 -22.59 -8.73
CA GLU A 33 -21.55 -21.94 -9.05
C GLU A 33 -21.55 -21.34 -10.45
N GLU A 34 -22.12 -22.01 -11.46
CA GLU A 34 -22.14 -21.52 -12.84
C GLU A 34 -22.98 -20.24 -12.99
N ASP A 35 -24.13 -20.16 -12.33
CA ASP A 35 -24.98 -18.96 -12.31
C ASP A 35 -24.31 -17.78 -11.58
N SER A 36 -23.52 -18.05 -10.54
CA SER A 36 -22.78 -17.02 -9.79
C SER A 36 -21.63 -16.40 -10.59
N ILE A 37 -21.02 -17.15 -11.53
CA ILE A 37 -19.90 -16.68 -12.35
C ILE A 37 -20.36 -15.62 -13.35
N CYS A 38 -21.57 -15.77 -13.89
CA CYS A 38 -22.11 -14.87 -14.92
C CYS A 38 -22.41 -13.45 -14.38
N LEU A 39 -22.51 -13.30 -13.05
CA LEU A 39 -22.75 -12.03 -12.36
C LEU A 39 -21.46 -11.26 -12.00
N LEU A 40 -20.29 -11.89 -12.15
CA LEU A 40 -19.01 -11.25 -11.84
C LEU A 40 -18.68 -10.14 -12.85
N PRO A 41 -17.97 -9.08 -12.44
CA PRO A 41 -17.44 -8.10 -13.38
C PRO A 41 -16.52 -8.74 -14.44
N ASP A 42 -16.43 -8.15 -15.64
CA ASP A 42 -15.67 -8.69 -16.78
C ASP A 42 -14.20 -9.01 -16.43
N ILE A 43 -13.55 -8.16 -15.62
CA ILE A 43 -12.19 -8.43 -15.14
C ILE A 43 -12.09 -9.72 -14.30
N ASP A 44 -13.10 -10.01 -13.48
CA ASP A 44 -13.09 -11.15 -12.56
C ASP A 44 -13.45 -12.43 -13.30
N GLN A 45 -14.40 -12.38 -14.26
CA GLN A 45 -14.67 -13.50 -15.16
C GLN A 45 -13.42 -13.96 -15.92
N ARG A 46 -12.65 -13.00 -16.47
CA ARG A 46 -11.39 -13.29 -17.18
C ARG A 46 -10.33 -13.97 -16.28
N ASN A 47 -10.39 -13.72 -14.97
CA ASN A 47 -9.40 -14.19 -14.00
C ASN A 47 -9.88 -15.38 -13.15
N ILE A 48 -11.03 -15.99 -13.47
CA ILE A 48 -11.66 -16.99 -12.61
C ILE A 48 -10.80 -18.22 -12.31
N ASN A 49 -10.02 -18.66 -13.29
CA ASN A 49 -9.14 -19.83 -13.16
C ASN A 49 -7.76 -19.48 -12.58
N ASN A 50 -7.51 -18.19 -12.26
CA ASN A 50 -6.24 -17.76 -11.69
C ASN A 50 -6.33 -17.68 -10.16
N PRO A 51 -5.74 -18.64 -9.42
CA PRO A 51 -5.84 -18.68 -7.96
C PRO A 51 -5.18 -17.47 -7.29
N THR A 52 -4.27 -16.76 -7.98
CA THR A 52 -3.62 -15.56 -7.44
C THR A 52 -4.49 -14.30 -7.52
N LYS A 53 -5.55 -14.33 -8.34
CA LYS A 53 -6.45 -13.19 -8.55
C LYS A 53 -7.72 -13.28 -7.71
N ILE A 54 -8.05 -14.48 -7.22
CA ILE A 54 -9.16 -14.70 -6.27
C ILE A 54 -10.46 -14.04 -6.79
N ALA A 55 -10.74 -14.24 -8.09
CA ALA A 55 -11.72 -13.45 -8.82
C ALA A 55 -13.14 -13.47 -8.20
N ARG A 56 -13.56 -14.63 -7.65
CA ARG A 56 -14.88 -14.78 -7.00
C ARG A 56 -15.09 -13.83 -5.83
N TYR A 57 -14.02 -13.45 -5.12
CA TYR A 57 -14.08 -12.58 -3.94
C TYR A 57 -13.55 -11.17 -4.22
N ALA A 58 -12.98 -10.93 -5.40
CA ALA A 58 -12.26 -9.70 -5.67
C ALA A 58 -13.18 -8.48 -5.49
N GLU A 59 -14.35 -8.47 -6.09
CA GLU A 59 -15.32 -7.37 -5.92
C GLU A 59 -15.64 -7.05 -4.46
N THR A 60 -15.90 -8.07 -3.64
CA THR A 60 -16.15 -7.91 -2.20
C THR A 60 -14.93 -7.36 -1.48
N ILE A 61 -13.74 -7.86 -1.77
CA ILE A 61 -12.49 -7.41 -1.13
C ILE A 61 -12.24 -5.93 -1.47
N PHE A 62 -12.38 -5.53 -2.73
CA PHE A 62 -12.16 -4.15 -3.15
C PHE A 62 -13.22 -3.19 -2.62
N SER A 63 -14.47 -3.64 -2.50
CA SER A 63 -15.55 -2.88 -1.86
C SER A 63 -15.25 -2.65 -0.38
N LEU A 64 -14.89 -3.70 0.38
CA LEU A 64 -14.53 -3.60 1.79
C LEU A 64 -13.31 -2.70 2.02
N ALA A 65 -12.28 -2.84 1.18
CA ALA A 65 -11.09 -2.00 1.24
C ALA A 65 -11.40 -0.52 0.95
N LYS A 66 -12.40 -0.23 0.11
CA LYS A 66 -12.84 1.15 -0.16
C LYS A 66 -13.65 1.73 0.99
N GLU A 67 -14.47 0.91 1.65
CA GLU A 67 -15.25 1.31 2.82
C GLU A 67 -14.39 1.51 4.07
N GLU A 68 -13.16 0.98 4.09
CA GLU A 68 -12.25 1.16 5.21
C GLU A 68 -11.78 2.61 5.31
N THR A 69 -12.48 3.37 6.17
CA THR A 69 -12.14 4.76 6.45
C THR A 69 -10.88 4.85 7.30
N HIS A 70 -9.94 5.67 6.85
CA HIS A 70 -8.76 6.05 7.60
C HIS A 70 -8.96 7.47 8.08
N ASP A 71 -9.06 7.68 9.39
CA ASP A 71 -9.14 9.02 9.97
C ASP A 71 -7.75 9.67 9.98
N ILE A 72 -7.26 9.93 8.77
CA ILE A 72 -5.96 10.52 8.50
C ILE A 72 -6.22 11.70 7.58
N ALA A 73 -6.08 12.90 8.10
CA ALA A 73 -6.27 14.13 7.36
C ALA A 73 -5.09 15.07 7.59
N LEU A 74 -4.80 15.92 6.60
CA LEU A 74 -3.73 16.91 6.70
C LEU A 74 -3.96 17.88 7.87
N GLN A 75 -5.22 18.21 8.15
CA GLN A 75 -5.58 19.05 9.29
C GLN A 75 -5.16 18.40 10.62
N ASN A 76 -5.39 17.10 10.79
CA ASN A 76 -5.02 16.35 11.99
C ASN A 76 -3.49 16.35 12.21
N PHE A 77 -2.69 16.37 11.12
CA PHE A 77 -1.24 16.52 11.21
C PHE A 77 -0.85 17.87 11.82
N PHE A 78 -1.41 18.97 11.30
CA PHE A 78 -1.09 20.31 11.80
C PHE A 78 -1.63 20.58 13.21
N GLU A 79 -2.74 19.94 13.59
CA GLU A 79 -3.28 20.02 14.95
C GLU A 79 -2.48 19.20 15.97
N SER A 80 -1.91 18.07 15.53
CA SER A 80 -1.17 17.17 16.41
C SER A 80 0.31 17.57 16.56
N GLN A 81 0.96 18.04 15.49
CA GLN A 81 2.40 18.27 15.48
C GLN A 81 2.77 19.71 15.87
N ASN A 82 3.64 19.83 16.86
CA ASN A 82 4.26 21.11 17.25
C ASN A 82 5.65 21.31 16.62
N ASP A 83 6.45 20.23 16.53
CA ASP A 83 7.86 20.29 16.15
C ASP A 83 8.14 19.78 14.73
N ILE A 84 7.25 18.92 14.20
CA ILE A 84 7.45 18.25 12.92
C ILE A 84 6.81 19.07 11.80
N THR A 85 7.62 19.51 10.85
CA THR A 85 7.15 20.26 9.67
C THR A 85 6.91 19.31 8.49
N PRO A 86 6.13 19.72 7.48
CA PRO A 86 5.96 18.94 6.24
C PRO A 86 7.29 18.59 5.55
N GLU A 87 8.30 19.47 5.63
CA GLU A 87 9.63 19.20 5.07
C GLU A 87 10.36 18.09 5.85
N MET A 88 10.20 18.03 7.18
CA MET A 88 10.75 16.94 7.98
C MET A 88 10.06 15.61 7.69
N HIS A 89 8.74 15.65 7.46
CA HIS A 89 7.98 14.50 6.99
C HIS A 89 8.52 14.00 5.65
N GLU A 90 8.70 14.86 4.64
CA GLU A 90 9.29 14.45 3.37
C GLU A 90 10.68 13.80 3.51
N ILE A 91 11.51 14.33 4.41
CA ILE A 91 12.83 13.76 4.71
C ILE A 91 12.68 12.35 5.30
N ALA A 92 11.73 12.16 6.22
CA ALA A 92 11.42 10.85 6.78
C ALA A 92 10.93 9.86 5.70
N ILE A 93 10.07 10.28 4.78
CA ILE A 93 9.64 9.43 3.66
C ILE A 93 10.83 9.07 2.75
N LYS A 94 11.70 10.03 2.41
CA LYS A 94 12.92 9.76 1.62
C LYS A 94 13.86 8.78 2.32
N TRP A 95 13.90 8.79 3.65
CA TRP A 95 14.58 7.78 4.45
C TRP A 95 13.95 6.39 4.28
N LEU A 96 12.61 6.28 4.33
CA LEU A 96 11.92 5.00 4.08
C LEU A 96 12.27 4.43 2.71
N PHE A 97 12.28 5.24 1.65
CA PHE A 97 12.72 4.81 0.32
C PHE A 97 14.17 4.30 0.31
N SER A 98 15.06 4.96 1.04
CA SER A 98 16.47 4.57 1.12
C SER A 98 16.63 3.22 1.82
N ILE A 99 15.90 3.02 2.94
CA ILE A 99 15.89 1.77 3.70
C ILE A 99 15.27 0.63 2.87
N GLN A 100 14.16 0.90 2.17
CA GLN A 100 13.52 -0.04 1.24
C GLN A 100 14.51 -0.58 0.23
N SER A 101 15.26 0.31 -0.42
CA SER A 101 16.27 -0.04 -1.41
C SER A 101 17.44 -0.81 -0.79
N GLN A 102 18.00 -0.32 0.32
CA GLN A 102 19.15 -0.93 0.98
C GLN A 102 18.86 -2.35 1.49
N CYS A 103 17.65 -2.58 2.01
CA CYS A 103 17.21 -3.88 2.52
C CYS A 103 16.52 -4.74 1.46
N GLN A 104 16.41 -4.26 0.21
CA GLN A 104 15.75 -4.95 -0.91
C GLN A 104 14.31 -5.39 -0.61
N MET A 105 13.57 -4.57 0.12
CA MET A 105 12.17 -4.84 0.48
C MET A 105 11.24 -4.53 -0.68
N SER A 106 10.05 -5.12 -0.69
CA SER A 106 9.00 -4.83 -1.66
C SER A 106 8.50 -3.38 -1.51
N SER A 107 7.89 -2.81 -2.57
CA SER A 107 7.20 -1.52 -2.37
C SER A 107 6.01 -1.66 -1.43
N ASN A 108 5.39 -2.84 -1.28
CA ASN A 108 4.23 -3.00 -0.40
C ASN A 108 4.59 -2.62 1.05
N SER A 109 5.75 -3.11 1.54
CA SER A 109 6.32 -2.71 2.83
C SER A 109 6.54 -1.21 2.96
N LEU A 110 6.95 -0.54 1.88
CA LEU A 110 7.10 0.92 1.88
C LEU A 110 5.75 1.63 2.02
N PHE A 111 4.72 1.21 1.29
CA PHE A 111 3.38 1.81 1.39
C PHE A 111 2.82 1.66 2.81
N GLU A 112 2.93 0.47 3.41
CA GLU A 112 2.51 0.23 4.80
C GLU A 112 3.29 1.11 5.78
N ALA A 113 4.62 1.17 5.67
CA ALA A 113 5.45 1.99 6.55
C ALA A 113 5.07 3.48 6.51
N VAL A 114 4.73 4.00 5.32
CA VAL A 114 4.28 5.39 5.16
C VAL A 114 2.91 5.60 5.81
N ILE A 115 1.96 4.68 5.64
CA ILE A 115 0.65 4.78 6.28
C ILE A 115 0.80 4.73 7.81
N TYR A 116 1.65 3.85 8.34
CA TYR A 116 1.93 3.79 9.77
C TYR A 116 2.46 5.13 10.29
N LEU A 117 3.48 5.69 9.62
CA LEU A 117 4.07 6.98 10.00
C LEU A 117 3.04 8.12 9.94
N ASN A 118 2.26 8.20 8.86
CA ASN A 118 1.23 9.22 8.68
C ASN A 118 0.13 9.11 9.75
N THR A 119 -0.29 7.90 10.09
CA THR A 119 -1.27 7.66 11.16
C THR A 119 -0.75 8.12 12.51
N ILE A 120 0.53 7.86 12.82
CA ILE A 120 1.13 8.30 14.09
C ILE A 120 1.21 9.83 14.14
N LEU A 121 1.69 10.46 13.08
CA LEU A 121 1.88 11.91 13.02
C LEU A 121 0.55 12.70 12.99
N THR A 122 -0.57 12.06 12.70
CA THR A 122 -1.90 12.67 12.77
C THR A 122 -2.60 12.45 14.12
N ARG A 123 -2.03 11.62 15.02
CA ARG A 123 -2.64 11.26 16.31
C ARG A 123 -1.85 11.72 17.52
N VAL A 124 -0.53 11.81 17.42
CA VAL A 124 0.36 12.04 18.56
C VAL A 124 1.44 13.03 18.21
N ASN A 125 1.65 14.04 19.04
CA ASN A 125 2.77 14.97 18.91
C ASN A 125 4.11 14.24 19.10
N ILE A 126 5.00 14.28 18.11
CA ILE A 126 6.31 13.63 18.15
C ILE A 126 7.42 14.68 18.24
N GLU A 127 8.37 14.47 19.15
CA GLU A 127 9.58 15.29 19.20
C GLU A 127 10.45 15.03 17.97
N LYS A 128 11.04 16.09 17.41
CA LYS A 128 11.95 15.99 16.24
C LYS A 128 13.07 14.96 16.42
N SER A 129 13.62 14.82 17.63
CA SER A 129 14.69 13.86 17.97
C SER A 129 14.27 12.39 17.82
N LYS A 130 12.97 12.10 17.92
CA LYS A 130 12.38 10.75 17.86
C LYS A 130 11.87 10.39 16.47
N LEU A 131 11.75 11.35 15.55
CA LEU A 131 11.20 11.13 14.21
C LEU A 131 11.97 10.04 13.44
N GLN A 132 13.31 10.04 13.50
CA GLN A 132 14.13 9.02 12.82
C GLN A 132 13.85 7.62 13.38
N LEU A 133 13.91 7.44 14.70
CA LEU A 133 13.62 6.16 15.34
C LEU A 133 12.22 5.65 14.99
N MET A 134 11.21 6.53 15.05
CA MET A 134 9.83 6.19 14.69
C MET A 134 9.73 5.74 13.23
N THR A 135 10.34 6.50 12.30
CA THR A 135 10.34 6.21 10.87
C THR A 135 10.95 4.84 10.56
N VAL A 136 12.12 4.54 11.12
CA VAL A 136 12.80 3.25 10.91
C VAL A 136 12.00 2.11 11.56
N THR A 137 11.38 2.36 12.70
CA THR A 137 10.51 1.37 13.38
C THR A 137 9.25 1.07 12.57
N CYS A 138 8.61 2.06 11.95
CA CYS A 138 7.49 1.84 11.03
C CYS A 138 7.88 0.93 9.86
N MET A 139 9.06 1.16 9.28
CA MET A 139 9.58 0.29 8.21
C MET A 139 9.85 -1.13 8.69
N TRP A 140 10.43 -1.28 9.87
CA TRP A 140 10.69 -2.59 10.45
C TRP A 140 9.40 -3.35 10.76
N LEU A 141 8.37 -2.65 11.24
CA LEU A 141 7.06 -3.23 11.48
C LEU A 141 6.38 -3.66 10.18
N ALA A 142 6.43 -2.83 9.13
CA ALA A 142 5.91 -3.17 7.81
C ALA A 142 6.64 -4.40 7.22
N ALA A 143 7.97 -4.47 7.38
CA ALA A 143 8.74 -5.62 6.94
C ALA A 143 8.29 -6.92 7.63
N LYS A 144 7.92 -6.87 8.91
CA LYS A 144 7.40 -8.05 9.62
C LYS A 144 6.03 -8.51 9.13
N MET A 145 5.25 -7.62 8.52
CA MET A 145 3.93 -7.95 7.98
C MET A 145 4.01 -8.53 6.58
N GLU A 146 4.91 -8.01 5.74
CA GLU A 146 4.90 -8.27 4.29
C GLU A 146 6.11 -9.07 3.80
N GLU A 147 7.27 -9.00 4.48
CA GLU A 147 8.51 -9.61 3.98
C GLU A 147 8.77 -10.99 4.56
N ARG A 148 9.41 -11.84 3.73
CA ARG A 148 9.92 -13.15 4.18
C ARG A 148 11.20 -13.05 4.99
N ALA A 149 12.00 -12.02 4.71
CA ALA A 149 13.27 -11.75 5.37
C ALA A 149 13.24 -10.33 5.91
N ILE A 150 13.40 -10.21 7.23
CA ILE A 150 13.24 -8.95 7.96
C ILE A 150 14.61 -8.49 8.44
N PRO A 151 14.95 -7.19 8.36
CA PRO A 151 16.17 -6.66 8.95
C PRO A 151 16.28 -6.97 10.43
N THR A 152 17.49 -7.31 10.90
CA THR A 152 17.74 -7.53 12.32
C THR A 152 17.82 -6.19 13.05
N LEU A 153 17.65 -6.19 14.37
CA LEU A 153 17.85 -4.99 15.20
C LEU A 153 19.24 -4.36 14.98
N ASN A 154 20.28 -5.18 14.81
CA ASN A 154 21.64 -4.67 14.56
C ASN A 154 21.73 -3.94 13.21
N ASP A 155 21.02 -4.41 12.18
CA ASP A 155 20.96 -3.75 10.88
C ASP A 155 20.28 -2.38 11.00
N LEU A 156 19.19 -2.29 11.76
CA LEU A 156 18.48 -1.02 11.98
C LEU A 156 19.30 -0.02 12.79
N ILE A 157 19.99 -0.49 13.83
CA ILE A 157 20.92 0.32 14.63
C ILE A 157 22.04 0.87 13.72
N TYR A 158 22.59 0.03 12.85
CA TYR A 158 23.61 0.43 11.90
C TYR A 158 23.08 1.46 10.89
N ILE A 159 21.90 1.26 10.33
CA ILE A 159 21.22 2.21 9.43
C ILE A 159 21.03 3.57 10.12
N CYS A 160 20.72 3.57 11.42
CA CYS A 160 20.59 4.78 12.23
C CYS A 160 21.94 5.30 12.76
N SER A 161 23.07 4.91 12.18
CA SER A 161 24.41 5.36 12.57
C SER A 161 24.75 5.11 14.05
N ASN A 162 24.18 4.05 14.65
CA ASN A 162 24.31 3.69 16.06
C ASN A 162 23.79 4.77 17.04
N ASN A 163 22.86 5.63 16.60
CA ASN A 163 22.24 6.65 17.46
C ASN A 163 21.25 6.07 18.49
N TYR A 164 20.83 4.82 18.32
CA TYR A 164 19.81 4.17 19.14
C TYR A 164 20.27 2.78 19.59
N THR A 165 19.73 2.32 20.70
CA THR A 165 19.95 0.97 21.25
C THR A 165 18.84 0.01 20.82
N ALA A 166 19.06 -1.30 21.01
CA ALA A 166 18.04 -2.31 20.77
C ALA A 166 16.79 -2.07 21.63
N ASP A 167 16.97 -1.64 22.88
CA ASP A 167 15.86 -1.35 23.80
C ASP A 167 15.02 -0.15 23.31
N ASP A 168 15.65 0.86 22.71
CA ASP A 168 14.94 2.00 22.11
C ASP A 168 14.02 1.55 20.98
N PHE A 169 14.49 0.66 20.09
CA PHE A 169 13.67 0.09 19.02
C PHE A 169 12.53 -0.76 19.55
N VAL A 170 12.80 -1.64 20.53
CA VAL A 170 11.76 -2.49 21.13
C VAL A 170 10.70 -1.65 21.85
N GLN A 171 11.10 -0.56 22.50
CA GLN A 171 10.17 0.35 23.14
C GLN A 171 9.36 1.15 22.11
N CYS A 172 10.03 1.71 21.10
CA CYS A 172 9.37 2.45 20.04
C CYS A 172 8.36 1.57 19.29
N GLU A 173 8.68 0.30 19.05
CA GLU A 173 7.77 -0.65 18.41
C GLU A 173 6.48 -0.85 19.20
N ARG A 174 6.59 -1.00 20.53
CA ARG A 174 5.41 -1.13 21.39
C ARG A 174 4.55 0.13 21.33
N ASP A 175 5.17 1.29 21.26
CA ASP A 175 4.45 2.56 21.19
C ASP A 175 3.77 2.74 19.83
N VAL A 176 4.44 2.41 18.72
CA VAL A 176 3.85 2.34 17.38
C VAL A 176 2.62 1.43 17.37
N LEU A 177 2.76 0.19 17.84
CA LEU A 177 1.66 -0.78 17.88
C LEU A 177 0.46 -0.28 18.67
N ARG A 178 0.68 0.40 19.80
CA ARG A 178 -0.37 0.99 20.62
C ARG A 178 -1.06 2.15 19.90
N ILE A 179 -0.31 3.05 19.26
CA ILE A 179 -0.86 4.21 18.56
C ILE A 179 -1.71 3.78 17.34
N LEU A 180 -1.29 2.70 16.68
CA LEU A 180 -2.03 2.09 15.58
C LEU A 180 -3.19 1.20 16.03
N ASP A 181 -3.41 1.04 17.34
CA ASP A 181 -4.41 0.12 17.90
C ASP A 181 -4.28 -1.31 17.35
N TYR A 182 -3.05 -1.75 17.09
CA TYR A 182 -2.72 -3.02 16.44
C TYR A 182 -3.37 -3.23 15.04
N ARG A 183 -3.87 -2.17 14.40
CA ARG A 183 -4.29 -2.19 13.00
C ARG A 183 -3.07 -2.00 12.12
N LEU A 184 -2.68 -3.06 11.41
CA LEU A 184 -1.46 -3.11 10.59
C LEU A 184 -1.72 -3.46 9.13
N ASN A 185 -2.98 -3.65 8.75
CA ASN A 185 -3.36 -3.91 7.37
C ASN A 185 -4.21 -2.75 6.90
N PHE A 186 -3.69 -1.98 5.96
CA PHE A 186 -4.36 -0.81 5.43
C PHE A 186 -4.42 -0.89 3.90
N PRO A 187 -5.57 -0.59 3.28
CA PRO A 187 -5.67 -0.40 1.85
C PRO A 187 -4.63 0.59 1.32
N THR A 188 -3.81 0.15 0.37
CA THR A 188 -2.77 0.99 -0.25
C THR A 188 -3.17 1.40 -1.66
N PRO A 189 -2.66 2.55 -2.18
CA PRO A 189 -2.87 2.91 -3.58
C PRO A 189 -2.40 1.81 -4.54
N LYS A 190 -1.31 1.11 -4.19
CA LYS A 190 -0.77 0.01 -4.98
C LYS A 190 -1.73 -1.20 -5.05
N PHE A 191 -2.47 -1.48 -3.98
CA PHE A 191 -3.49 -2.52 -3.95
C PHE A 191 -4.59 -2.27 -5.00
N PHE A 192 -5.14 -1.05 -5.04
CA PHE A 192 -6.12 -0.63 -6.04
C PHE A 192 -5.53 -0.58 -7.46
N LEU A 193 -4.31 -0.04 -7.59
CA LEU A 193 -3.66 0.12 -8.89
C LEU A 193 -3.51 -1.22 -9.63
N ARG A 194 -3.20 -2.30 -8.91
CA ARG A 194 -3.07 -3.64 -9.50
C ARG A 194 -4.35 -4.12 -10.20
N ARG A 195 -5.53 -3.92 -9.59
CA ARG A 195 -6.81 -4.27 -10.22
C ARG A 195 -7.08 -3.38 -11.43
N LEU A 196 -6.75 -2.10 -11.34
CA LEU A 196 -6.98 -1.15 -12.44
C LEU A 196 -6.06 -1.41 -13.64
N THR A 197 -4.81 -1.84 -13.43
CA THR A 197 -3.92 -2.25 -14.52
C THR A 197 -4.42 -3.51 -15.22
N ASP A 198 -4.92 -4.49 -14.46
CA ASP A 198 -5.53 -5.71 -14.99
C ASP A 198 -6.85 -5.42 -15.74
N ALA A 199 -7.63 -4.42 -15.29
CA ALA A 199 -8.91 -4.04 -15.90
C ALA A 199 -8.78 -3.56 -17.36
N ILE A 200 -7.60 -3.09 -17.76
CA ILE A 200 -7.34 -2.51 -19.08
C ILE A 200 -6.23 -3.26 -19.84
N ASP A 201 -5.77 -4.40 -19.32
CA ASP A 201 -4.62 -5.15 -19.86
C ASP A 201 -3.42 -4.23 -20.14
N ALA A 202 -3.08 -3.41 -19.13
CA ALA A 202 -2.04 -2.39 -19.25
C ALA A 202 -0.69 -3.01 -19.68
N ASP A 203 -0.02 -2.35 -20.62
CA ASP A 203 1.33 -2.74 -21.00
C ASP A 203 2.36 -2.37 -19.91
N SER A 204 3.60 -2.86 -20.06
CA SER A 204 4.65 -2.60 -19.07
C SER A 204 4.94 -1.12 -18.89
N ALA A 205 4.88 -0.33 -19.97
CA ALA A 205 5.17 1.10 -19.92
C ALA A 205 4.13 1.87 -19.10
N ILE A 206 2.83 1.60 -19.31
CA ILE A 206 1.74 2.16 -18.52
C ILE A 206 1.86 1.73 -17.06
N ILE A 207 2.16 0.46 -16.79
CA ILE A 207 2.33 -0.06 -15.43
C ILE A 207 3.49 0.67 -14.73
N GLU A 208 4.61 0.88 -15.40
CA GLU A 208 5.77 1.58 -14.85
C GLU A 208 5.48 3.04 -14.53
N VAL A 209 4.93 3.78 -15.50
CA VAL A 209 4.57 5.19 -15.31
C VAL A 209 3.54 5.33 -14.20
N SER A 210 2.56 4.43 -14.13
CA SER A 210 1.56 4.43 -13.06
C SER A 210 2.19 4.15 -11.70
N ASN A 211 3.13 3.20 -11.60
CA ASN A 211 3.85 2.92 -10.36
C ASN A 211 4.75 4.07 -9.93
N PHE A 212 5.36 4.78 -10.88
CA PHE A 212 6.12 6.00 -10.60
C PHE A 212 5.25 7.06 -9.93
N PHE A 213 4.09 7.37 -10.50
CA PHE A 213 3.14 8.31 -9.88
C PHE A 213 2.63 7.79 -8.53
N CYS A 214 2.41 6.49 -8.41
CA CYS A 214 1.96 5.86 -7.18
C CYS A 214 2.99 6.01 -6.05
N GLU A 215 4.28 5.79 -6.32
CA GLU A 215 5.35 6.01 -5.34
C GLU A 215 5.62 7.49 -5.08
N LEU A 216 5.46 8.35 -6.10
CA LEU A 216 5.52 9.81 -5.92
C LEU A 216 4.49 10.31 -4.91
N SER A 217 3.28 9.75 -4.92
CA SER A 217 2.21 10.14 -3.99
C SER A 217 2.57 9.96 -2.51
N LEU A 218 3.59 9.16 -2.19
CA LEU A 218 4.02 8.94 -0.81
C LEU A 218 4.83 10.11 -0.23
N ILE A 219 5.46 10.93 -1.07
CA ILE A 219 6.42 11.94 -0.62
C ILE A 219 5.72 13.21 -0.12
N PRO A 220 4.93 13.93 -0.94
CA PRO A 220 4.30 15.17 -0.47
C PRO A 220 3.16 14.85 0.50
N LEU A 221 3.16 15.54 1.65
CA LEU A 221 2.19 15.31 2.71
C LEU A 221 0.73 15.57 2.25
N GLU A 222 0.50 16.41 1.25
CA GLU A 222 -0.86 16.74 0.78
C GLU A 222 -1.63 15.55 0.23
N PHE A 223 -0.95 14.48 -0.20
CA PHE A 223 -1.62 13.27 -0.70
C PHE A 223 -2.38 12.50 0.40
N ILE A 224 -2.09 12.79 1.67
CA ILE A 224 -2.79 12.22 2.82
C ILE A 224 -4.30 12.49 2.81
N ASN A 225 -4.75 13.52 2.09
CA ASN A 225 -6.17 13.89 1.98
C ASN A 225 -6.94 13.09 0.91
N TYR A 226 -6.27 12.26 0.12
CA TYR A 226 -6.90 11.49 -0.93
C TYR A 226 -6.98 10.02 -0.54
N ASP A 227 -8.12 9.40 -0.83
CA ASP A 227 -8.27 7.96 -0.64
C ASP A 227 -7.26 7.18 -1.51
N PRO A 228 -6.79 6.02 -1.01
CA PRO A 228 -5.91 5.14 -1.77
C PRO A 228 -6.45 4.77 -3.17
N SER A 229 -7.76 4.54 -3.29
CA SER A 229 -8.41 4.24 -4.57
C SER A 229 -8.36 5.43 -5.54
N THR A 230 -8.49 6.66 -5.04
CA THR A 230 -8.46 7.90 -5.82
C THR A 230 -7.06 8.15 -6.35
N ILE A 231 -6.04 7.97 -5.51
CA ILE A 231 -4.63 8.04 -5.91
C ILE A 231 -4.35 7.01 -7.00
N ALA A 232 -4.76 5.76 -6.80
CA ALA A 232 -4.55 4.68 -7.78
C ALA A 232 -5.21 4.99 -9.13
N LEU A 233 -6.45 5.48 -9.12
CA LEU A 233 -7.18 5.86 -10.33
C LEU A 233 -6.49 7.03 -11.05
N ALA A 234 -6.04 8.05 -10.31
CA ALA A 234 -5.27 9.15 -10.89
C ALA A 234 -3.96 8.65 -11.52
N CYS A 235 -3.26 7.73 -10.86
CA CYS A 235 -1.99 7.17 -11.36
C CYS A 235 -2.17 6.39 -12.67
N ILE A 236 -3.17 5.51 -12.78
CA ILE A 236 -3.40 4.74 -14.02
C ILE A 236 -3.89 5.64 -15.16
N CYS A 237 -4.71 6.64 -14.85
CA CYS A 237 -5.14 7.66 -15.81
C CYS A 237 -3.94 8.42 -16.37
N LEU A 238 -3.04 8.89 -15.49
CA LEU A 238 -1.80 9.55 -15.90
C LEU A 238 -0.88 8.60 -16.66
N GLY A 239 -0.76 7.33 -16.27
CA GLY A 239 -0.01 6.32 -17.01
C GLY A 239 -0.46 6.21 -18.47
N LYS A 240 -1.77 6.15 -18.72
CA LYS A 240 -2.32 6.14 -20.09
C LYS A 240 -2.06 7.46 -20.81
N LEU A 241 -2.37 8.59 -20.17
CA LEU A 241 -2.27 9.91 -20.80
C LEU A 241 -0.83 10.32 -21.11
N SER A 242 0.12 10.05 -20.20
CA SER A 242 1.55 10.30 -20.40
C SER A 242 2.14 9.46 -21.53
N MET A 243 1.56 8.30 -21.83
CA MET A 243 1.92 7.44 -22.96
C MET A 243 1.10 7.75 -24.23
N ARG A 244 0.31 8.84 -24.23
CA ARG A 244 -0.56 9.27 -25.34
C ARG A 244 -1.64 8.26 -25.72
N GLU A 245 -2.05 7.45 -24.77
CA GLU A 245 -3.11 6.47 -24.95
C GLU A 245 -4.46 6.98 -24.45
N PHE A 246 -5.53 6.47 -25.06
CA PHE A 246 -6.89 6.72 -24.59
C PHE A 246 -7.10 6.10 -23.21
N CYS A 247 -7.57 6.92 -22.26
CA CYS A 247 -7.92 6.46 -20.91
C CYS A 247 -9.42 6.08 -20.83
N PRO A 248 -9.78 4.83 -20.54
CA PRO A 248 -11.18 4.41 -20.37
C PRO A 248 -11.70 4.77 -18.96
N THR A 249 -11.72 6.06 -18.62
CA THR A 249 -11.98 6.56 -17.26
C THR A 249 -13.26 6.01 -16.63
N LYS A 250 -14.38 5.94 -17.38
CA LYS A 250 -15.66 5.41 -16.86
C LYS A 250 -15.56 3.95 -16.40
N ARG A 251 -14.84 3.12 -17.17
CA ARG A 251 -14.62 1.70 -16.83
C ARG A 251 -13.74 1.60 -15.58
N LEU A 252 -12.67 2.37 -15.53
CA LEU A 252 -11.77 2.39 -14.38
C LEU A 252 -12.45 2.88 -13.09
N MET A 253 -13.30 3.91 -13.18
CA MET A 253 -14.10 4.41 -12.06
C MET A 253 -15.02 3.33 -11.48
N SER A 254 -15.68 2.53 -12.33
CA SER A 254 -16.54 1.45 -11.87
C SER A 254 -15.78 0.40 -11.05
N TYR A 255 -14.56 0.02 -11.47
CA TYR A 255 -13.72 -0.93 -10.73
C TYR A 255 -13.04 -0.34 -9.50
N ALA A 256 -12.93 0.99 -9.42
CA ALA A 256 -12.38 1.69 -8.26
C ALA A 256 -13.45 2.06 -7.22
N HIS A 257 -14.75 1.84 -7.53
CA HIS A 257 -15.88 2.29 -6.72
C HIS A 257 -15.83 3.81 -6.44
N ILE A 258 -15.59 4.59 -7.49
CA ILE A 258 -15.51 6.05 -7.43
C ILE A 258 -16.61 6.66 -8.29
N ASP A 259 -17.49 7.45 -7.69
CA ASP A 259 -18.61 8.09 -8.39
C ASP A 259 -18.24 9.48 -8.95
N GLY A 260 -17.24 10.15 -8.36
CA GLY A 260 -16.84 11.51 -8.68
C GLY A 260 -15.44 11.63 -9.26
N LEU A 261 -15.27 12.49 -10.27
CA LEU A 261 -13.98 12.66 -10.95
C LEU A 261 -13.20 13.90 -10.47
N GLU A 262 -13.82 14.79 -9.69
CA GLU A 262 -13.19 16.03 -9.25
C GLU A 262 -11.96 15.80 -8.35
N ASP A 263 -12.05 14.86 -7.41
CA ASP A 263 -10.92 14.51 -6.55
C ASP A 263 -9.82 13.81 -7.34
N VAL A 264 -10.18 12.97 -8.31
CA VAL A 264 -9.24 12.31 -9.21
C VAL A 264 -8.49 13.33 -10.07
N LYS A 265 -9.19 14.33 -10.62
CA LYS A 265 -8.58 15.43 -11.38
C LYS A 265 -7.65 16.26 -10.53
N SER A 266 -8.08 16.59 -9.31
CA SER A 266 -7.28 17.38 -8.35
C SER A 266 -6.01 16.63 -7.94
N CYS A 267 -6.13 15.34 -7.62
CA CYS A 267 -5.01 14.44 -7.34
C CYS A 267 -4.06 14.33 -8.55
N ALA A 268 -4.59 14.13 -9.75
CA ALA A 268 -3.79 14.02 -10.98
C ALA A 268 -3.01 15.31 -11.27
N LYS A 269 -3.64 16.49 -11.11
CA LYS A 269 -2.98 17.79 -11.29
C LYS A 269 -1.82 17.96 -10.31
N LEU A 270 -2.01 17.52 -9.06
CA LEU A 270 -0.98 17.57 -8.04
C LEU A 270 0.18 16.61 -8.35
N LEU A 271 -0.11 15.39 -8.80
CA LEU A 271 0.89 14.42 -9.24
C LEU A 271 1.74 14.96 -10.39
N VAL A 272 1.11 15.53 -11.43
CA VAL A 272 1.83 16.12 -12.58
C VAL A 272 2.71 17.29 -12.15
N LYS A 273 2.22 18.15 -11.25
CA LYS A 273 3.00 19.27 -10.69
C LYS A 273 4.27 18.75 -10.01
N TYR A 274 4.15 17.78 -9.11
CA TYR A 274 5.30 17.23 -8.37
C TYR A 274 6.24 16.42 -9.27
N ALA A 275 5.70 15.65 -10.22
CA ALA A 275 6.50 14.93 -11.20
C ALA A 275 7.34 15.89 -12.05
N SER A 276 6.76 17.00 -12.50
CA SER A 276 7.48 18.01 -13.30
C SER A 276 8.67 18.61 -12.56
N ILE A 277 8.54 18.85 -11.25
CA ILE A 277 9.65 19.34 -10.41
C ILE A 277 10.68 18.23 -10.23
N LEU A 278 10.25 17.03 -9.86
CA LEU A 278 11.10 15.89 -9.58
C LEU A 278 11.96 15.49 -10.78
N MET A 279 11.38 15.46 -11.98
CA MET A 279 12.09 15.06 -13.20
C MET A 279 13.23 16.02 -13.58
N THR A 280 13.26 17.23 -13.01
CA THR A 280 14.41 18.15 -13.16
C THR A 280 15.56 17.82 -12.20
N ASP A 281 15.29 17.16 -11.07
CA ASP A 281 16.29 16.77 -10.08
C ASP A 281 16.78 15.34 -10.31
N LYS A 282 17.86 15.21 -11.09
CA LYS A 282 18.53 13.91 -11.35
C LYS A 282 19.08 13.23 -10.09
N LYS A 283 19.20 13.95 -8.97
CA LYS A 283 19.67 13.38 -7.70
C LYS A 283 18.52 12.79 -6.89
N HIS A 284 17.28 13.09 -7.25
CA HIS A 284 16.09 12.63 -6.52
C HIS A 284 16.02 11.10 -6.48
N ILE A 285 15.58 10.56 -5.34
CA ILE A 285 15.56 9.11 -5.09
C ILE A 285 14.68 8.36 -6.09
N LEU A 286 13.49 8.88 -6.39
CA LEU A 286 12.60 8.30 -7.40
C LEU A 286 13.16 8.44 -8.82
N TYR A 287 13.80 9.57 -9.16
CA TYR A 287 14.42 9.71 -10.48
C TYR A 287 15.45 8.60 -10.67
N LYS A 288 16.37 8.43 -9.72
CA LYS A 288 17.37 7.35 -9.79
C LYS A 288 16.74 5.97 -9.84
N LYS A 289 15.72 5.71 -9.01
CA LYS A 289 15.04 4.41 -8.94
C LYS A 289 14.39 4.03 -10.27
N PHE A 290 13.77 4.99 -10.96
CA PHE A 290 12.96 4.75 -12.16
C PHE A 290 13.70 5.03 -13.48
N THR A 291 14.90 5.63 -13.45
CA THR A 291 15.72 5.85 -14.65
C THR A 291 17.02 5.04 -14.66
N ASP A 292 17.21 4.12 -13.71
CA ASP A 292 18.38 3.23 -13.70
C ASP A 292 18.36 2.29 -14.92
N GLU A 293 19.52 1.94 -15.47
CA GLU A 293 19.70 1.34 -16.81
C GLU A 293 19.00 -0.03 -16.99
N HIS A 294 18.52 -0.64 -15.91
CA HIS A 294 17.80 -1.90 -15.89
C HIS A 294 16.27 -1.77 -15.88
N LEU A 295 15.73 -0.55 -15.69
CA LEU A 295 14.31 -0.25 -15.60
C LEU A 295 13.95 0.82 -16.64
N ASN A 296 13.59 0.32 -17.83
CA ASN A 296 12.74 0.89 -18.88
C ASN A 296 12.68 2.43 -19.10
N LYS A 297 12.85 2.82 -20.38
CA LYS A 297 12.87 4.21 -20.88
C LYS A 297 11.54 4.95 -20.79
N SER A 298 10.45 4.26 -20.43
CA SER A 298 9.07 4.80 -20.39
C SER A 298 8.97 6.09 -19.58
N ILE A 299 9.72 6.20 -18.49
CA ILE A 299 9.73 7.37 -17.59
C ILE A 299 10.46 8.58 -18.22
N LEU A 300 11.43 8.35 -19.09
CA LEU A 300 12.09 9.43 -19.83
C LEU A 300 11.25 9.89 -21.03
N ASP A 301 10.41 9.00 -21.56
CA ASP A 301 9.54 9.26 -22.71
C ASP A 301 8.15 9.82 -22.31
N MET A 302 7.84 9.85 -21.01
CA MET A 302 6.53 10.25 -20.49
C MET A 302 6.25 11.74 -20.74
N GLU A 303 5.04 12.05 -21.19
CA GLU A 303 4.57 13.43 -21.34
C GLU A 303 3.88 13.92 -20.05
N LEU A 304 4.27 15.11 -19.59
CA LEU A 304 3.71 15.75 -18.39
C LEU A 304 2.84 16.97 -18.70
N ASP A 305 2.85 17.47 -19.95
CA ASP A 305 1.95 18.55 -20.39
C ASP A 305 0.55 17.98 -20.74
N ILE A 306 -0.16 17.54 -19.69
CA ILE A 306 -1.44 16.84 -19.80
C ILE A 306 -2.57 17.82 -19.46
N ASN A 307 -3.52 17.99 -20.37
CA ASN A 307 -4.74 18.75 -20.09
C ASN A 307 -5.77 17.84 -19.41
N ILE A 308 -5.62 17.72 -18.09
CA ILE A 308 -6.43 16.83 -17.25
C ILE A 308 -7.93 17.15 -17.35
N ASP A 309 -8.32 18.42 -17.43
CA ASP A 309 -9.74 18.81 -17.48
C ASP A 309 -10.42 18.41 -18.79
N ARG A 310 -9.65 18.30 -19.88
CA ARG A 310 -10.15 17.91 -21.20
C ARG A 310 -10.07 16.39 -21.43
N GLN A 311 -9.10 15.73 -20.81
CA GLN A 311 -8.77 14.32 -21.07
C GLN A 311 -9.38 13.35 -20.04
N LEU A 312 -9.78 13.85 -18.86
CA LEU A 312 -10.59 13.14 -17.87
C LEU A 312 -11.99 13.73 -17.81
#